data_AF-A0A2V9KA51-F1
#
_entry.id   AF-A0A2V9KA51-F1
#
_cell.length_a   1.000
_cell.length_b   1.000
_cell.length_c   1.000
_cell.angle_alpha   90.00
_cell.angle_beta   90.00
_cell.angle_gamma   90.00
#
_symmetry.space_group_name_H-M   'P 1'
#
loop_
_entity.id
_entity.type
_entity.pdbx_description
1 polymer ?
#
loop_
_entity_poly.entity_id
_entity_poly.type
_entity_poly.pdbx_seq_one_letter_code
_entity_poly.pdbx_strand_id
1 'polypeptide(L)'
;MTRPADSRLLALSSFFLIAALYVVGVVSHEVLRHIIQTAPVWPTVILGFRDSRWSKWTAMPCFICWLLLMSLIWLFLLGWSHLISGTFSPTEIAMTIVVGAASILGIATGIRMRSGTSTVVAIAVFLLTLAVQVVALRLSFLPGIAHD
;
A
#
# COMPACT_ATOMS: atom_id res chain seq x y z
N MET A 1 -7.38 -3.91 -24.05
CA MET A 1 -8.23 -2.87 -23.47
C MET A 1 -8.45 -3.20 -22.00
N THR A 2 -8.16 -2.28 -21.09
CA THR A 2 -8.45 -2.43 -19.64
C THR A 2 -9.97 -2.43 -19.45
N ARG A 3 -10.50 -3.29 -18.58
CA ARG A 3 -11.92 -3.23 -18.24
C ARG A 3 -12.11 -2.12 -17.19
N PRO A 4 -13.10 -1.22 -17.33
CA PRO A 4 -13.34 -0.14 -16.37
C PRO A 4 -13.55 -0.65 -14.93
N ALA A 5 -14.19 -1.81 -14.78
CA ALA A 5 -14.40 -2.44 -13.48
C ALA A 5 -13.08 -2.76 -12.76
N ASP A 6 -12.07 -3.23 -13.48
CA ASP A 6 -10.79 -3.62 -12.89
C ASP A 6 -10.02 -2.39 -12.39
N SER A 7 -10.02 -1.30 -13.17
CA SER A 7 -9.38 -0.03 -12.79
C SER A 7 -10.03 0.59 -11.55
N ARG A 8 -11.36 0.54 -11.47
CA ARG A 8 -12.12 1.00 -10.30
C ARG A 8 -11.83 0.13 -9.07
N LEU A 9 -11.72 -1.18 -9.26
CA LEU A 9 -11.36 -2.08 -8.16
C LEU A 9 -9.94 -1.77 -7.63
N LEU A 10 -8.96 -1.49 -8.50
CA LEU A 10 -7.64 -1.02 -8.07
C LEU A 10 -7.72 0.29 -7.27
N ALA A 11 -8.53 1.25 -7.73
CA ALA A 11 -8.72 2.52 -7.05
C ALA A 11 -9.33 2.32 -5.66
N LEU A 12 -10.37 1.49 -5.56
CA LEU A 12 -11.03 1.17 -4.30
C LEU A 12 -10.09 0.41 -3.36
N SER A 13 -9.37 -0.62 -3.82
CA SER A 13 -8.38 -1.33 -3.02
C SER A 13 -7.29 -0.38 -2.50
N SER A 14 -6.84 0.56 -3.34
CA SER A 14 -5.85 1.57 -2.94
C SER A 14 -6.42 2.52 -1.88
N PHE A 15 -7.67 2.97 -2.07
CA PHE A 15 -8.35 3.84 -1.13
C PHE A 15 -8.58 3.16 0.23
N PHE A 16 -9.04 1.91 0.25
CA PHE A 16 -9.21 1.15 1.49
C PHE A 16 -7.88 0.91 2.21
N LEU A 17 -6.80 0.66 1.48
CA LEU A 17 -5.46 0.58 2.05
C LEU A 17 -5.06 1.89 2.73
N ILE A 18 -5.24 3.03 2.06
CA ILE A 18 -4.91 4.36 2.62
C ILE A 18 -5.77 4.65 3.85
N ALA A 19 -7.07 4.40 3.77
CA ALA A 19 -8.00 4.63 4.87
C ALA A 19 -7.64 3.78 6.10
N ALA A 20 -7.34 2.49 5.91
CA ALA A 20 -6.93 1.60 6.99
C ALA A 20 -5.63 2.09 7.67
N LEU A 21 -4.67 2.57 6.89
CA LEU A 21 -3.42 3.13 7.41
C LEU A 21 -3.62 4.45 8.16
N TYR A 22 -4.54 5.30 7.72
CA TYR A 22 -4.90 6.50 8.49
C TYR A 22 -5.58 6.16 9.81
N VAL A 23 -6.45 5.12 9.84
CA VAL A 23 -7.03 4.64 11.10
C VAL A 23 -5.94 4.15 12.05
N VAL A 24 -4.96 3.38 11.57
CA VAL A 24 -3.80 2.98 12.38
C VAL A 24 -3.02 4.20 12.86
N GLY A 25 -2.70 5.15 11.98
CA GLY A 25 -2.00 6.37 12.36
C GLY A 25 -2.71 7.17 13.46
N VAL A 26 -4.04 7.25 13.43
CA VAL A 26 -4.81 7.93 14.51
C VAL A 26 -4.74 7.14 15.82
N VAL A 27 -4.87 5.81 15.77
CA VAL A 27 -4.87 4.94 16.96
C VAL A 27 -3.48 4.87 17.61
N SER A 28 -2.43 4.85 16.81
CA SER A 28 -1.04 4.74 17.27
C SER A 28 -0.37 6.10 17.48
N HIS A 29 -1.08 7.21 17.27
CA HIS A 29 -0.55 8.59 17.28
C HIS A 29 0.60 8.83 16.29
N GLU A 30 0.57 8.19 15.12
CA GLU A 30 1.60 8.30 14.07
C GLU A 30 1.01 8.81 12.75
N VAL A 31 0.22 9.89 12.79
CA VAL A 31 -0.58 10.33 11.63
C VAL A 31 0.32 10.82 10.50
N LEU A 32 1.33 11.64 10.79
CA LEU A 32 2.27 12.17 9.81
C LEU A 32 3.03 11.05 9.11
N ARG A 33 3.45 10.05 9.89
CA ARG A 33 4.09 8.84 9.35
C ARG A 33 3.22 8.18 8.29
N HIS A 34 1.94 7.95 8.58
CA HIS A 34 1.03 7.28 7.65
C HIS A 34 0.65 8.16 6.46
N ILE A 35 0.59 9.49 6.61
CA ILE A 35 0.46 10.45 5.49
C ILE A 35 1.62 10.27 4.50
N ILE A 36 2.85 10.24 5.00
CA ILE A 36 4.04 10.11 4.15
C ILE A 36 4.07 8.74 3.47
N GLN A 37 3.80 7.67 4.21
CA GLN A 37 3.83 6.29 3.68
C GLN A 37 2.76 6.03 2.61
N THR A 38 1.61 6.70 2.69
CA THR A 38 0.48 6.53 1.76
C THR A 38 0.51 7.52 0.58
N ALA A 39 1.29 8.60 0.65
CA ALA A 39 1.44 9.57 -0.43
C ALA A 39 1.69 8.94 -1.81
N PRO A 40 2.57 7.93 -1.97
CA PRO A 40 2.84 7.31 -3.27
C PRO A 40 1.69 6.44 -3.81
N VAL A 41 0.69 6.12 -2.99
CA VAL A 41 -0.47 5.29 -3.37
C VAL A 41 -1.59 6.13 -4.00
N TRP A 42 -1.67 7.43 -3.67
CA TRP A 42 -2.70 8.33 -4.21
C TRP A 42 -2.75 8.44 -5.75
N PRO A 43 -1.63 8.46 -6.48
CA PRO A 43 -1.65 8.38 -7.94
C PRO A 43 -2.44 7.17 -8.46
N THR A 44 -2.37 6.02 -7.79
CA THR A 44 -3.15 4.84 -8.18
C THR A 44 -4.65 5.05 -8.02
N VAL A 45 -5.09 5.71 -6.93
CA VAL A 45 -6.50 6.05 -6.72
C VAL A 45 -7.01 6.93 -7.87
N ILE A 46 -6.28 8.01 -8.16
CA ILE A 46 -6.66 8.99 -9.18
C ILE A 46 -6.68 8.36 -10.57
N LEU A 47 -5.62 7.64 -10.93
CA LEU A 47 -5.50 6.98 -12.24
C LEU A 47 -6.52 5.86 -12.41
N GLY A 48 -6.80 5.10 -11.35
CA GLY A 48 -7.78 4.01 -11.36
C GLY A 48 -9.20 4.52 -11.61
N PHE A 49 -9.62 5.60 -10.94
CA PHE A 49 -10.92 6.22 -11.22
C PHE A 49 -11.01 6.89 -12.59
N ARG A 50 -9.87 7.28 -13.19
CA ARG A 50 -9.79 7.81 -14.55
C ARG A 50 -9.63 6.73 -15.62
N ASP A 51 -9.75 5.44 -15.26
CA ASP A 51 -9.58 4.30 -16.17
C ASP A 51 -8.26 4.33 -16.97
N SER A 52 -7.20 4.90 -16.39
CA SER A 52 -5.92 5.08 -17.06
C SER A 52 -5.19 3.77 -17.33
N ARG A 53 -4.47 3.70 -18.46
CA ARG A 53 -3.57 2.57 -18.79
C ARG A 53 -2.37 2.42 -17.83
N TRP A 54 -2.10 3.44 -17.01
CA TRP A 54 -1.00 3.45 -16.04
C TRP A 54 -1.41 2.93 -14.66
N SER A 55 -2.71 2.80 -14.38
CA SER A 55 -3.24 2.48 -13.05
C SER A 55 -2.60 1.23 -12.46
N LYS A 56 -2.58 0.12 -13.22
CA LYS A 56 -1.92 -1.14 -12.82
C LYS A 56 -0.44 -0.94 -12.44
N TRP A 57 0.30 -0.20 -13.24
CA TRP A 57 1.76 -0.08 -13.08
C TRP A 57 2.16 0.80 -11.90
N THR A 58 1.29 1.74 -11.51
CA THR A 58 1.42 2.47 -10.23
C THR A 58 0.96 1.63 -9.03
N ALA A 59 -0.10 0.83 -9.19
CA ALA A 59 -0.70 0.06 -8.11
C ALA A 59 0.18 -1.08 -7.60
N MET A 60 0.70 -1.88 -8.55
CA MET A 60 1.40 -3.12 -8.26
C MET A 60 2.60 -2.96 -7.30
N PRO A 61 3.55 -2.03 -7.51
CA PRO A 61 4.68 -1.90 -6.59
C PRO A 61 4.24 -1.49 -5.19
N CYS A 62 3.24 -0.60 -5.07
CA CYS A 62 2.70 -0.18 -3.77
C CYS A 62 2.07 -1.35 -3.02
N PHE A 63 1.18 -2.12 -3.66
CA PHE A 63 0.56 -3.29 -3.01
C PHE A 63 1.58 -4.37 -2.64
N ILE A 64 2.61 -4.59 -3.46
CA ILE A 64 3.69 -5.53 -3.15
C ILE A 64 4.45 -5.07 -1.90
N CYS A 65 4.85 -3.79 -1.82
CA CYS A 65 5.52 -3.23 -0.65
C CYS A 65 4.67 -3.39 0.61
N TRP A 66 3.38 -3.05 0.54
CA TRP A 66 2.48 -3.14 1.69
C TRP A 66 2.23 -4.58 2.12
N LEU A 67 1.99 -5.49 1.18
CA LEU A 67 1.82 -6.90 1.50
C LEU A 67 3.08 -7.48 2.14
N LEU A 68 4.25 -7.18 1.58
CA LEU A 68 5.53 -7.59 2.16
C LEU A 68 5.70 -7.05 3.59
N LEU A 69 5.41 -5.77 3.81
CA LEU A 69 5.51 -5.13 5.12
C LEU A 69 4.55 -5.77 6.13
N MET A 70 3.30 -6.01 5.75
CA MET A 70 2.33 -6.73 6.59
C MET A 70 2.84 -8.13 6.91
N SER A 71 3.33 -8.89 5.92
CA SER A 71 3.90 -10.22 6.15
C SER A 71 5.09 -10.20 7.12
N LEU A 72 5.99 -9.22 7.00
CA LEU A 72 7.13 -9.08 7.92
C LEU A 72 6.69 -8.76 9.35
N ILE A 73 5.68 -7.88 9.53
CA ILE A 73 5.10 -7.58 10.84
C ILE A 73 4.49 -8.85 11.45
N TRP A 74 3.71 -9.61 10.68
CA TRP A 74 3.09 -10.85 11.16
C TRP A 74 4.14 -11.91 11.51
N LEU A 75 5.18 -12.08 10.70
CA LEU A 75 6.29 -13.00 11.01
C LEU A 75 7.02 -12.58 12.30
N PHE A 76 7.24 -11.28 12.49
CA PHE A 76 7.79 -10.76 13.74
C PHE A 76 6.87 -11.08 14.93
N LEU A 77 5.56 -10.84 14.81
CA LEU A 77 4.61 -11.15 15.89
C LEU A 77 4.50 -12.64 16.22
N LEU A 78 4.48 -13.50 15.20
CA LEU A 78 4.40 -14.95 15.35
C LEU A 78 5.69 -15.57 15.92
N GLY A 79 6.85 -14.90 15.73
CA GLY A 79 8.14 -15.36 16.22
C GLY A 79 8.61 -14.72 17.54
N TRP A 80 8.07 -13.56 17.92
CA TRP A 80 8.59 -12.74 19.04
C TRP A 80 7.54 -12.25 20.06
N SER A 81 6.26 -12.61 19.92
CA SER A 81 5.20 -12.22 20.90
C SER A 81 5.44 -12.71 22.33
N HIS A 82 6.41 -13.61 22.55
CA HIS A 82 6.83 -14.05 23.89
C HIS A 82 7.96 -13.19 24.53
N LEU A 83 8.67 -12.34 23.78
CA LEU A 83 9.86 -11.62 24.28
C LEU A 83 9.71 -10.09 24.37
N ILE A 84 8.78 -9.48 23.64
CA ILE A 84 8.49 -8.04 23.73
C ILE A 84 7.03 -7.86 24.11
N SER A 85 6.78 -7.43 25.34
CA SER A 85 5.47 -6.97 25.79
C SER A 85 5.14 -5.63 25.14
N GLY A 86 4.44 -5.68 24.01
CA GLY A 86 3.70 -4.57 23.41
C GLY A 86 2.41 -5.14 22.83
N THR A 87 1.26 -4.80 23.42
CA THR A 87 -0.03 -5.31 22.96
C THR A 87 -0.45 -4.53 21.72
N PHE A 88 -0.44 -5.15 20.55
CA PHE A 88 -1.19 -4.62 19.41
C PHE A 88 -2.65 -4.48 19.83
N SER A 89 -3.21 -3.30 19.64
CA SER A 89 -4.62 -3.06 19.84
C SER A 89 -5.42 -3.93 18.85
N PRO A 90 -6.65 -4.35 19.22
CA PRO A 90 -7.54 -5.05 18.30
C PRO A 90 -7.75 -4.28 16.99
N THR A 91 -7.73 -2.93 17.05
CA THR A 91 -7.86 -2.07 15.89
C THR A 91 -6.68 -2.18 14.94
N GLU A 92 -5.44 -2.17 15.45
CA GLU A 92 -4.25 -2.35 14.62
C GLU A 92 -4.24 -3.72 13.94
N ILE A 93 -4.61 -4.78 14.67
CA ILE A 93 -4.77 -6.13 14.09
C ILE A 93 -5.81 -6.10 12.96
N ALA A 94 -6.99 -5.55 13.21
CA ALA A 94 -8.04 -5.46 12.20
C ALA A 94 -7.59 -4.68 10.95
N MET A 95 -6.92 -3.54 11.12
CA MET A 95 -6.46 -2.73 10.00
C MET A 95 -5.33 -3.39 9.21
N THR A 96 -4.41 -4.12 9.85
CA THR A 96 -3.37 -4.87 9.12
C THR A 96 -3.99 -5.97 8.24
N ILE A 97 -5.06 -6.62 8.70
CA ILE A 97 -5.83 -7.58 7.89
C ILE A 97 -6.48 -6.87 6.69
N VAL A 98 -7.08 -5.69 6.91
CA VAL A 98 -7.69 -4.89 5.82
C VAL A 98 -6.63 -4.49 4.78
N VAL A 99 -5.46 -4.00 5.21
CA VAL A 99 -4.35 -3.64 4.30
C VAL A 99 -3.86 -4.86 3.53
N GLY A 100 -3.70 -6.00 4.20
CA GLY A 100 -3.31 -7.26 3.56
C GLY A 100 -4.32 -7.72 2.50
N ALA A 101 -5.61 -7.75 2.85
CA ALA A 101 -6.68 -8.13 1.92
C ALA A 101 -6.78 -7.18 0.73
N ALA A 102 -6.72 -5.86 0.97
CA ALA A 102 -6.71 -4.86 -0.08
C ALA A 102 -5.51 -5.03 -1.03
N SER A 103 -4.33 -5.34 -0.48
CA SER A 103 -3.12 -5.58 -1.27
C SER A 103 -3.21 -6.84 -2.12
N ILE A 104 -3.74 -7.94 -1.55
CA ILE A 104 -3.96 -9.19 -2.30
C ILE A 104 -4.95 -8.98 -3.45
N LEU A 105 -6.09 -8.33 -3.18
CA LEU A 105 -7.10 -8.03 -4.19
C LEU A 105 -6.53 -7.11 -5.28
N GLY A 106 -5.78 -6.09 -4.89
CA GLY A 106 -5.10 -5.18 -5.79
C GLY A 106 -4.09 -5.88 -6.70
N ILE A 107 -3.25 -6.75 -6.14
CA ILE A 107 -2.28 -7.57 -6.89
C ILE A 107 -2.99 -8.54 -7.83
N ALA A 108 -3.99 -9.29 -7.35
CA ALA A 108 -4.73 -10.25 -8.15
C ALA A 108 -5.43 -9.56 -9.34
N THR A 109 -6.03 -8.39 -9.10
CA THR A 109 -6.66 -7.56 -10.12
C THR A 109 -5.62 -7.05 -11.11
N GLY A 110 -4.51 -6.50 -10.60
CA GLY A 110 -3.39 -6.03 -11.41
C GLY A 110 -2.85 -7.12 -12.32
N ILE A 111 -2.60 -8.34 -11.83
CA ILE A 111 -2.12 -9.47 -12.64
C ILE A 111 -3.11 -9.80 -13.77
N ARG A 112 -4.41 -9.86 -13.48
CA ARG A 112 -5.48 -10.18 -14.45
C ARG A 112 -5.70 -9.07 -15.49
N MET A 113 -5.43 -7.81 -15.14
CA MET A 113 -5.60 -6.67 -16.03
C MET A 113 -4.64 -6.69 -17.22
N ARG A 114 -5.22 -6.62 -18.42
CA ARG A 114 -4.47 -6.37 -19.67
C ARG A 114 -4.11 -4.90 -19.79
N SER A 115 -2.83 -4.59 -19.99
CA SER A 115 -2.33 -3.24 -20.18
C SER A 115 -2.08 -2.94 -21.65
N GLY A 116 -2.48 -1.75 -22.12
CA GLY A 116 -2.09 -1.21 -23.44
C GLY A 116 -0.80 -0.37 -23.42
N THR A 117 -0.10 -0.35 -22.29
CA THR A 117 1.18 0.37 -22.11
C THR A 117 2.33 -0.48 -22.63
N SER A 118 3.28 0.13 -23.36
CA SER A 118 4.47 -0.57 -23.85
C SER A 118 5.32 -1.10 -22.68
N THR A 119 6.04 -2.21 -22.89
CA THR A 119 6.84 -2.86 -21.85
C THR A 119 7.85 -1.91 -21.19
N VAL A 120 8.54 -1.08 -21.99
CA VAL A 120 9.52 -0.12 -21.47
C VAL A 120 8.85 0.92 -20.56
N VAL A 121 7.71 1.48 -20.97
CA VAL A 121 6.98 2.47 -20.17
C VAL A 121 6.40 1.81 -18.91
N ALA A 122 5.90 0.57 -19.01
CA ALA A 122 5.39 -0.18 -17.88
C ALA A 122 6.48 -0.42 -16.82
N ILE A 123 7.67 -0.86 -17.25
CA ILE A 123 8.83 -1.06 -16.37
C ILE A 123 9.25 0.27 -15.74
N ALA A 124 9.34 1.34 -16.52
CA ALA A 124 9.73 2.66 -16.02
C ALA A 124 8.76 3.19 -14.96
N VAL A 125 7.45 3.13 -15.22
CA VAL A 125 6.42 3.57 -14.25
C VAL A 125 6.44 2.71 -12.99
N PHE A 126 6.60 1.39 -13.14
CA PHE A 126 6.69 0.48 -12.01
C PHE A 126 7.90 0.79 -11.13
N LEU A 127 9.09 0.89 -11.72
CA LEU A 127 10.33 1.15 -10.98
C LEU A 127 10.34 2.54 -10.35
N LEU A 128 9.83 3.56 -11.05
CA LEU A 128 9.70 4.90 -10.50
C LEU A 128 8.76 4.92 -9.30
N THR A 129 7.59 4.28 -9.43
CA THR A 129 6.62 4.21 -8.32
C THR A 129 7.19 3.43 -7.14
N LEU A 130 7.88 2.31 -7.41
CA LEU A 130 8.58 1.53 -6.38
C LEU A 130 9.64 2.38 -5.66
N ALA A 131 10.47 3.11 -6.39
CA ALA A 131 11.50 3.96 -5.82
C ALA A 131 10.87 5.04 -4.91
N VAL A 132 9.81 5.70 -5.37
CA VAL A 132 9.07 6.69 -4.56
C VAL A 132 8.45 6.04 -3.33
N GLN A 133 7.87 4.84 -3.44
CA GLN A 133 7.31 4.10 -2.30
C GLN A 133 8.37 3.73 -1.27
N VAL A 134 9.53 3.25 -1.70
CA VAL A 134 10.64 2.90 -0.79
C VAL A 134 11.21 4.16 -0.13
N VAL A 135 11.35 5.27 -0.86
CA VAL A 135 11.80 6.55 -0.31
C VAL A 135 10.80 7.06 0.74
N ALA A 136 9.49 7.02 0.45
CA ALA A 136 8.46 7.43 1.40
C ALA A 136 8.49 6.57 2.67
N LEU A 137 8.62 5.24 2.54
CA LEU A 137 8.81 4.35 3.68
C LEU A 137 10.07 4.74 4.47
N ARG A 138 11.21 4.94 3.82
CA ARG A 138 12.47 5.35 4.48
C ARG A 138 12.33 6.67 5.23
N LEU A 139 11.71 7.68 4.61
CA LEU A 139 11.48 9.00 5.22
C LEU A 139 10.56 8.90 6.44
N SER A 140 9.58 8.00 6.41
CA SER A 140 8.66 7.78 7.53
C SER A 140 9.33 7.22 8.79
N PHE A 141 10.58 6.73 8.70
CA PHE A 141 11.37 6.28 9.84
C PHE A 141 12.35 7.34 10.36
N LEU A 142 12.37 8.55 9.80
CA LEU A 142 13.19 9.63 10.34
C LEU A 142 12.68 10.04 11.73
N PRO A 143 13.56 10.34 12.71
CA PRO A 143 13.15 10.58 14.10
C PRO A 143 12.10 11.66 14.29
N GLY A 144 12.12 12.73 13.48
CA GLY A 144 11.13 13.80 13.54
C GLY A 144 9.77 13.48 12.90
N ILE A 145 9.62 12.31 12.30
CA ILE A 145 8.38 11.81 11.69
C ILE A 145 7.88 10.54 12.39
N ALA A 146 8.79 9.73 12.93
CA ALA A 146 8.45 8.46 13.58
C ALA A 146 7.88 8.61 15.01
N HIS A 147 7.91 9.82 15.58
CA HIS A 147 7.47 10.14 16.93
C HIS A 147 6.62 11.42 16.95
N ASP A 148 5.80 11.61 15.92
CA ASP A 148 4.90 12.76 15.82
C ASP A 148 3.79 12.79 16.88
#